data_AF-A0A5P1DB19-F1
#
_entry.id   AF-A0A5P1DB19-F1
#
_cell.length_a   1.000
_cell.length_b   1.000
_cell.length_c   1.000
_cell.angle_alpha   90.00
_cell.angle_beta   90.00
_cell.angle_gamma   90.00
#
_symmetry.space_group_name_H-M   'P 1'
#
loop_
_entity.id
_entity.type
_entity.pdbx_description
1 polymer ?
#
loop_
_entity_poly.entity_id
_entity_poly.type
_entity_poly.pdbx_seq_one_letter_code
_entity_poly.pdbx_strand_id
1 'polypeptide(L)'
;MNIKTTVELDFSTIKEVDELYQTLAEKFGFPTGYGKNVDAIIDCLFGLRYPEEGMTKLSIDTNEKIIIQTKNISGAQQNLRDTLIFIVEFVNYKCAFKETPASILLLLGR
;
A
#
# COMPACT_ATOMS: atom_id res chain seq x y z
N MET A 1 14.75 2.77 12.67
CA MET A 1 13.64 2.46 11.75
C MET A 1 14.22 2.37 10.36
N ASN A 2 14.21 1.20 9.73
CA ASN A 2 14.84 1.01 8.42
C ASN A 2 13.78 1.20 7.34
N ILE A 3 13.87 2.31 6.60
CA ILE A 3 13.00 2.61 5.48
C ILE A 3 13.72 2.18 4.21
N LYS A 4 13.12 1.25 3.46
CA LYS A 4 13.68 0.78 2.19
C LYS A 4 13.48 1.79 1.08
N THR A 5 12.25 2.29 0.96
CA THR A 5 11.86 3.24 -0.07
C THR A 5 10.58 4.00 0.31
N THR A 6 10.31 5.07 -0.42
CA THR A 6 9.07 5.85 -0.34
C THR A 6 8.32 5.73 -1.67
N VAL A 7 7.07 5.31 -1.59
CA VAL A 7 6.11 5.30 -2.71
C VAL A 7 5.24 6.54 -2.59
N GLU A 8 5.31 7.42 -3.59
CA GLU A 8 4.48 8.62 -3.63
C GLU A 8 3.13 8.36 -4.33
N LEU A 9 2.05 8.83 -3.71
CA LEU A 9 0.70 8.88 -4.27
C LEU A 9 0.21 10.33 -4.35
N ASP A 10 -0.12 10.81 -5.55
CA ASP A 10 -0.66 12.15 -5.75
C ASP A 10 -2.18 12.10 -5.94
N PHE A 11 -2.91 12.63 -4.96
CA PHE A 11 -4.38 12.69 -4.99
C PHE A 11 -4.92 13.82 -5.89
N SER A 12 -4.04 14.62 -6.50
CA SER A 12 -4.43 15.50 -7.60
C SER A 12 -4.83 14.72 -8.86
N THR A 13 -4.31 13.50 -9.05
CA THR A 13 -4.57 12.64 -10.22
C THR A 13 -5.47 11.45 -9.93
N ILE A 14 -5.69 11.10 -8.66
CA ILE A 14 -6.55 9.98 -8.24
C ILE A 14 -7.91 10.54 -7.81
N LYS A 15 -8.97 10.17 -8.53
CA LYS A 15 -10.34 10.65 -8.36
C LYS A 15 -11.30 9.56 -7.89
N GLU A 16 -11.05 8.32 -8.27
CA GLU A 16 -11.90 7.18 -7.92
C GLU A 16 -11.10 6.05 -7.27
N VAL A 17 -11.79 5.21 -6.48
CA VAL A 17 -11.16 4.10 -5.76
C VAL A 17 -10.46 3.10 -6.69
N ASP A 18 -11.03 2.86 -7.87
CA ASP A 18 -10.41 1.99 -8.88
C ASP A 18 -9.07 2.56 -9.38
N GLU A 19 -8.94 3.88 -9.48
CA GLU A 19 -7.69 4.56 -9.85
C GLU A 19 -6.65 4.46 -8.72
N LEU A 20 -7.08 4.48 -7.45
CA LEU A 20 -6.20 4.21 -6.31
C LEU A 20 -5.64 2.78 -6.39
N TYR A 21 -6.50 1.79 -6.64
CA TYR A 21 -6.11 0.39 -6.79
C TYR A 21 -5.12 0.19 -7.93
N GLN A 22 -5.41 0.81 -9.08
CA GLN A 22 -4.51 0.77 -10.22
C GLN A 22 -3.16 1.45 -9.91
N THR A 23 -3.18 2.62 -9.29
CA THR A 23 -1.95 3.34 -8.93
C THR A 23 -1.09 2.52 -7.96
N LEU A 24 -1.69 1.87 -6.96
CA LEU A 24 -0.98 0.98 -6.05
C LEU A 24 -0.39 -0.22 -6.81
N ALA A 25 -1.17 -0.85 -7.68
CA ALA A 25 -0.70 -1.98 -8.48
C ALA A 25 0.50 -1.62 -9.37
N GLU A 26 0.47 -0.44 -10.00
CA GLU A 26 1.57 0.05 -10.84
C GLU A 26 2.82 0.39 -10.00
N LYS A 27 2.65 1.09 -8.88
CA LYS A 27 3.77 1.52 -8.02
C LYS A 27 4.47 0.37 -7.30
N PHE A 28 3.71 -0.62 -6.86
CA PHE A 28 4.23 -1.79 -6.14
C PHE A 28 4.53 -2.98 -7.07
N GLY A 29 4.06 -2.93 -8.31
CA GLY A 29 4.25 -3.96 -9.31
C GLY A 29 3.49 -5.25 -9.00
N PHE A 30 2.17 -5.16 -8.85
CA PHE A 30 1.31 -6.34 -8.63
C PHE A 30 1.25 -7.25 -9.88
N PRO A 31 0.85 -8.52 -9.72
CA PRO A 31 0.64 -9.43 -10.83
C PRO A 31 -0.41 -8.95 -11.82
N THR A 32 -0.24 -9.31 -13.10
CA THR A 32 -1.28 -9.14 -14.10
C THR A 32 -2.50 -9.97 -13.73
N GLY A 33 -3.67 -9.33 -13.65
CA GLY A 33 -4.92 -10.03 -13.33
C GLY A 33 -5.19 -10.22 -11.83
N TYR A 34 -4.53 -9.47 -10.94
CA TYR A 34 -4.95 -9.38 -9.54
C TYR A 34 -6.45 -8.99 -9.45
N GLY A 35 -7.13 -9.40 -8.37
CA GLY A 35 -8.59 -9.32 -8.26
C GLY A 35 -9.24 -7.93 -8.31
N LYS A 36 -8.46 -6.83 -8.35
CA LYS A 36 -8.92 -5.43 -8.45
C LYS A 36 -10.00 -5.05 -7.42
N ASN A 37 -9.86 -5.56 -6.20
CA ASN A 37 -10.71 -5.22 -5.06
C ASN A 37 -9.83 -5.05 -3.82
N VAL A 38 -10.42 -4.52 -2.74
CA VAL A 38 -9.66 -4.16 -1.52
C VAL A 38 -8.91 -5.35 -0.91
N ASP A 39 -9.51 -6.54 -0.90
CA ASP A 39 -8.89 -7.75 -0.37
C ASP A 39 -7.66 -8.13 -1.19
N ALA A 40 -7.77 -8.07 -2.53
CA ALA A 40 -6.65 -8.34 -3.43
C ALA A 40 -5.51 -7.32 -3.25
N ILE A 41 -5.82 -6.04 -2.99
CA ILE A 41 -4.80 -5.02 -2.70
C ILE A 41 -4.07 -5.34 -1.39
N ILE A 42 -4.82 -5.68 -0.33
CA ILE A 42 -4.27 -6.03 0.97
C ILE A 42 -3.39 -7.29 0.87
N ASP A 43 -3.83 -8.31 0.15
CA ASP A 43 -3.06 -9.52 -0.08
C ASP A 43 -1.76 -9.23 -0.83
N CYS A 44 -1.81 -8.42 -1.89
CA CYS A 44 -0.60 -8.04 -2.62
C CYS A 44 0.39 -7.30 -1.71
N LEU A 45 -0.07 -6.27 -1.00
CA LEU A 45 0.79 -5.47 -0.10
C LEU A 45 1.30 -6.26 1.11
N PHE A 46 0.54 -7.24 1.60
CA PHE A 46 1.02 -8.15 2.63
C PHE A 46 2.19 -9.02 2.14
N GLY A 47 2.17 -9.37 0.84
CA GLY A 47 3.23 -10.07 0.12
C GLY A 47 4.59 -9.36 0.07
N LEU A 48 4.69 -8.10 0.51
CA LEU A 48 5.96 -7.35 0.54
C LEU A 48 7.09 -8.08 1.31
N ARG A 49 6.75 -8.89 2.32
CA ARG A 49 7.71 -9.68 3.10
C ARG A 49 7.98 -11.08 2.54
N TYR A 50 7.27 -11.48 1.49
CA TYR A 50 7.26 -12.82 0.92
C TYR A 50 7.55 -12.75 -0.58
N PRO A 51 8.76 -12.31 -0.99
CA PRO A 51 9.11 -12.14 -2.40
C PRO A 51 8.92 -13.40 -3.25
N GLU A 52 9.02 -14.58 -2.63
CA GLU A 52 8.78 -15.89 -3.25
C GLU A 52 7.33 -16.09 -3.74
N GLU A 53 6.36 -15.37 -3.18
CA GLU A 53 4.96 -15.44 -3.59
C GLU A 53 4.67 -14.62 -4.85
N GLY A 54 5.59 -13.74 -5.26
CA GLY A 54 5.47 -12.95 -6.49
C GLY A 54 4.33 -11.92 -6.49
N MET A 55 3.78 -11.59 -5.31
CA MET A 55 2.63 -10.69 -5.14
C MET A 55 2.96 -9.21 -5.38
N THR A 56 4.24 -8.84 -5.30
CA THR A 56 4.75 -7.49 -5.57
C THR A 56 6.13 -7.60 -6.22
N LYS A 57 6.50 -6.64 -7.06
CA LYS A 57 7.90 -6.48 -7.53
C LYS A 57 8.79 -5.84 -6.47
N LEU A 58 8.20 -5.06 -5.57
CA LEU A 58 8.88 -4.56 -4.38
C LEU A 58 8.91 -5.65 -3.31
N SER A 59 9.98 -5.70 -2.52
CA SER A 59 10.06 -6.57 -1.34
C SER A 59 10.82 -5.87 -0.23
N ILE A 60 10.57 -6.25 1.02
CA ILE A 60 11.24 -5.72 2.22
C ILE A 60 11.79 -6.86 3.07
N ASP A 61 12.93 -6.63 3.69
CA ASP A 61 13.46 -7.55 4.71
C ASP A 61 12.70 -7.43 6.03
N THR A 62 12.92 -8.36 6.96
CA THR A 62 12.19 -8.49 8.24
C THR A 62 11.98 -7.19 9.02
N ASN A 63 12.97 -6.28 9.02
CA ASN A 63 12.90 -5.02 9.78
C ASN A 63 12.69 -3.77 8.91
N GLU A 64 12.71 -3.93 7.60
CA GLU A 64 12.45 -2.86 6.64
C GLU A 64 10.97 -2.51 6.57
N LYS A 65 10.71 -1.29 6.09
CA LYS A 65 9.37 -0.73 5.86
C LYS A 65 9.36 0.09 4.58
N ILE A 66 8.19 0.22 3.99
CA ILE A 66 7.90 1.18 2.92
C ILE A 66 7.12 2.36 3.52
N ILE A 67 7.43 3.57 3.08
CA ILE A 67 6.57 4.73 3.33
C ILE A 67 5.65 4.90 2.13
N ILE A 68 4.33 4.97 2.34
CA ILE A 68 3.42 5.57 1.39
C ILE A 68 3.29 7.05 1.76
N GLN A 69 3.81 7.92 0.90
CA GLN A 69 3.73 9.37 1.08
C GLN A 69 2.67 9.95 0.16
N THR A 70 1.69 10.64 0.73
CA THR A 70 0.59 11.23 -0.02
C THR A 70 0.89 12.69 -0.38
N LYS A 71 0.40 13.16 -1.52
CA LYS A 71 0.35 14.58 -1.91
C LYS A 71 -1.10 14.98 -2.16
N ASN A 72 -1.51 16.18 -1.76
CA ASN A 72 -2.85 16.73 -2.01
C ASN A 72 -4.01 15.89 -1.45
N ILE A 73 -3.77 15.05 -0.44
CA ILE A 73 -4.81 14.13 0.10
C ILE A 73 -5.93 14.88 0.83
N SER A 74 -5.63 16.09 1.31
CA SER A 74 -6.61 16.96 1.95
C SER A 74 -7.77 17.33 1.01
N GLY A 75 -7.49 17.46 -0.29
CA GLY A 75 -8.50 17.73 -1.33
C GLY A 75 -9.17 16.49 -1.91
N ALA A 76 -8.77 15.28 -1.51
CA ALA A 76 -9.35 14.04 -2.02
C ALA A 76 -10.80 13.84 -1.51
N GLN A 77 -11.56 12.98 -2.20
CA GLN A 77 -12.84 12.52 -1.69
C GLN A 77 -12.63 11.69 -0.40
N GLN A 78 -13.63 11.68 0.49
CA GLN A 78 -13.52 10.98 1.77
C GLN A 78 -13.34 9.47 1.61
N ASN A 79 -14.11 8.84 0.72
CA ASN A 79 -13.99 7.42 0.39
C ASN A 79 -12.57 7.01 -0.05
N LEU A 80 -11.86 7.86 -0.79
CA LEU A 80 -10.47 7.63 -1.20
C LEU A 80 -9.52 7.61 -0.01
N ARG A 81 -9.67 8.59 0.90
CA ARG A 81 -8.87 8.68 2.13
C ARG A 81 -9.11 7.48 3.02
N ASP A 82 -10.39 7.17 3.26
CA ASP A 82 -10.81 6.09 4.14
C ASP A 82 -10.35 4.74 3.57
N THR A 83 -10.44 4.54 2.25
CA THR A 83 -9.93 3.33 1.58
C THR A 83 -8.41 3.19 1.73
N LEU A 84 -7.63 4.26 1.52
CA LEU A 84 -6.17 4.18 1.69
C LEU A 84 -5.80 3.85 3.15
N ILE A 85 -6.43 4.51 4.11
CA ILE A 85 -6.20 4.27 5.55
C ILE A 85 -6.54 2.82 5.89
N PHE A 86 -7.71 2.34 5.45
CA PHE A 86 -8.16 0.97 5.67
C PHE A 86 -7.17 -0.06 5.12
N ILE A 87 -6.68 0.12 3.89
CA ILE A 87 -5.68 -0.77 3.29
C ILE A 87 -4.41 -0.83 4.14
N VAL A 88 -3.85 0.32 4.51
CA VAL A 88 -2.60 0.36 5.29
C VAL A 88 -2.79 -0.25 6.67
N GLU A 89 -3.91 0.05 7.33
CA GLU A 89 -4.26 -0.51 8.62
C GLU A 89 -4.38 -2.04 8.55
N PHE A 90 -5.12 -2.58 7.58
CA PHE A 90 -5.33 -4.02 7.47
C PHE A 90 -4.07 -4.79 7.06
N VAL A 91 -3.22 -4.23 6.21
CA VAL A 91 -1.91 -4.84 5.91
C VAL A 91 -1.08 -4.96 7.20
N ASN A 92 -1.00 -3.89 7.99
CA ASN A 92 -0.25 -3.88 9.24
C ASN A 92 -0.90 -4.76 10.32
N TYR A 93 -2.23 -4.86 10.34
CA TYR A 93 -2.95 -5.81 11.19
C TYR A 93 -2.56 -7.26 10.85
N LYS A 94 -2.50 -7.63 9.56
CA LYS A 94 -2.01 -8.95 9.13
C LYS A 94 -0.56 -9.19 9.55
N CYS A 95 0.31 -8.17 9.47
CA CYS A 95 1.68 -8.26 9.98
C CYS A 95 1.71 -8.57 11.49
N ALA A 96 0.92 -7.85 12.28
CA ALA A 96 0.82 -8.07 13.73
C ALA A 96 0.28 -9.47 14.07
N PHE A 97 -0.72 -9.97 13.32
CA PHE A 97 -1.25 -11.32 13.47
C PHE A 97 -0.20 -12.41 13.20
N LYS A 98 0.80 -12.12 12.36
CA LYS A 98 1.95 -13.00 12.09
C LYS A 98 3.16 -12.72 12.98
N GLU A 99 3.00 -11.88 14.01
CA GLU A 99 4.09 -11.47 14.91
C GLU A 99 5.27 -10.81 14.18
N THR A 100 4.99 -10.13 13.07
CA THR A 100 5.98 -9.39 12.28
C THR A 100 5.79 -7.87 12.43
N PRO A 101 6.86 -7.06 12.29
CA PRO A 101 6.72 -5.62 12.30
C PRO A 101 5.86 -5.11 11.13
N ALA A 102 5.12 -4.01 11.37
CA ALA A 102 4.42 -3.27 10.32
C ALA A 102 5.30 -3.07 9.07
N SER A 103 4.75 -3.37 7.90
CA SER A 103 5.45 -3.28 6.60
C SER A 103 5.31 -1.88 5.99
N ILE A 104 4.23 -1.16 6.30
CA ILE A 104 3.90 0.11 5.66
C ILE A 104 3.72 1.20 6.72
N LEU A 105 4.29 2.37 6.46
CA LEU A 105 4.01 3.60 7.18
C LEU A 105 3.28 4.57 6.24
N LEU A 106 2.20 5.19 6.72
CA LEU A 106 1.47 6.19 5.96
C LEU A 106 1.89 7.59 6.41
N LEU A 107 2.43 8.37 5.47
CA LEU A 107 2.77 9.78 5.68
C LEU A 107 1.76 10.66 4.93
N LEU A 108 0.89 11.31 5.70
CA LEU A 108 -0.13 12.21 5.17
C LEU A 108 0.48 13.58 4.83
N GLY A 109 0.79 13.81 3.56
CA GLY A 109 1.17 15.13 3.06
C GLY A 109 -0.05 16.02 2.82
N ARG A 110 0.10 17.33 2.98
CA ARG A 110 -0.97 18.30 2.77
C ARG A 110 -1.42 18.36 1.31
#